data_AF-A0A4R4AJZ5-F1
#
_entry.id   AF-A0A4R4AJZ5-F1
#
_cell.length_a   1.000
_cell.length_b   1.000
_cell.length_c   1.000
_cell.angle_alpha   90.00
_cell.angle_beta   90.00
_cell.angle_gamma   90.00
#
_symmetry.space_group_name_H-M   'P 1'
#
loop_
_entity.id
_entity.type
_entity.pdbx_description
1 polymer ?
#
loop_
_entity_poly.entity_id
_entity_poly.type
_entity_poly.pdbx_seq_one_letter_code
_entity_poly.pdbx_strand_id
1 'polypeptide(L)'
;MDAPRRDIATPPPPLDTLRLRETPEGIDLGLRVAGAVPRALALALDLLIRLGLYLLLLPLLALADLGVGLALLAVFAIEWFYPVVFEVWRGATPGKRALGLRVVHEDATPVGLPASTLRNLLRTVDFLPAGYALGLVVSLADPDFRRIGDLAAATLVVHDDRPAPRRGPASTTGQRPPPEFDADTRAAILAFAERAPALAEARRIELAEVLTAPRGVRGGAAPALITAWATWLDRGAPDGRAA
;
A
#
# COMPACT_ATOMS: atom_id res chain seq x y z
N MET A 1 -29.45 18.60 31.76
CA MET A 1 -28.74 19.65 31.00
C MET A 1 -27.72 18.92 30.15
N ASP A 2 -28.17 18.46 29.00
CA ASP A 2 -27.45 17.53 28.11
C ASP A 2 -26.69 18.37 27.08
N ALA A 3 -25.37 18.18 26.98
CA ALA A 3 -24.54 18.98 26.09
C ALA A 3 -24.82 18.55 24.64
N PRO A 4 -25.04 19.48 23.70
CA PRO A 4 -25.30 19.13 22.31
C PRO A 4 -24.09 18.41 21.72
N ARG A 5 -24.30 17.16 21.30
CA ARG A 5 -23.36 16.37 20.50
C ARG A 5 -23.00 17.20 19.28
N ARG A 6 -21.74 17.62 19.18
CA ARG A 6 -21.24 18.28 17.96
C ARG A 6 -21.23 17.22 16.87
N ASP A 7 -22.20 17.28 15.96
CA ASP A 7 -22.13 16.56 14.69
C ASP A 7 -20.91 17.07 13.94
N ILE A 8 -19.83 16.30 14.00
CA ILE A 8 -18.63 16.51 13.23
C ILE A 8 -19.05 16.25 11.79
N ALA A 9 -19.27 17.31 11.02
CA ALA A 9 -19.59 17.21 9.60
C ALA A 9 -18.55 16.28 8.95
N THR A 10 -19.02 15.14 8.45
CA THR A 10 -18.16 14.17 7.77
C THR A 10 -17.53 14.90 6.58
N PRO A 11 -16.20 15.06 6.53
CA PRO A 11 -15.57 15.74 5.40
C PRO A 11 -15.99 15.02 4.11
N PRO A 12 -16.17 15.74 2.99
CA PRO A 12 -16.49 15.11 1.71
C PRO A 12 -15.48 14.00 1.45
N PRO A 13 -15.91 12.86 0.88
CA PRO A 13 -15.01 11.74 0.65
C PRO A 13 -13.81 12.28 -0.14
N PRO A 14 -12.58 12.06 0.35
CA PRO A 14 -11.41 12.57 -0.32
C PRO A 14 -11.43 12.07 -1.78
N LEU A 15 -10.96 12.87 -2.73
CA LEU A 15 -10.67 12.42 -4.11
C LEU A 15 -9.60 11.32 -4.17
N ASP A 16 -9.13 10.92 -3.00
CA ASP A 16 -8.16 9.87 -2.77
C ASP A 16 -8.84 8.50 -2.77
N THR A 17 -8.08 7.48 -3.16
CA THR A 17 -8.54 6.08 -3.12
C THR A 17 -8.36 5.45 -1.74
N LEU A 18 -8.11 6.25 -0.71
CA LEU A 18 -8.09 5.83 0.68
C LEU A 18 -9.49 5.40 1.14
N ARG A 19 -9.58 4.18 1.66
CA ARG A 19 -10.79 3.59 2.23
C ARG A 19 -10.47 3.11 3.64
N LEU A 20 -11.19 3.63 4.63
CA LEU A 20 -11.11 3.12 5.99
C LEU A 20 -11.90 1.81 6.07
N ARG A 21 -11.25 0.76 6.55
CA ARG A 21 -11.84 -0.56 6.78
C ARG A 21 -11.47 -1.01 8.18
N GLU A 22 -12.47 -1.40 8.96
CA GLU A 22 -12.28 -2.04 10.26
C GLU A 22 -11.63 -3.41 10.05
N THR A 23 -10.49 -3.64 10.68
CA THR A 23 -9.88 -4.97 10.70
C THR A 23 -10.53 -5.85 11.77
N PRO A 24 -10.29 -7.18 11.76
CA PRO A 24 -10.83 -8.09 12.76
C PRO A 24 -10.39 -7.74 14.20
N GLU A 25 -9.29 -7.00 14.35
CA GLU A 25 -8.77 -6.50 15.62
C GLU A 25 -9.46 -5.21 16.10
N GLY A 26 -10.43 -4.68 15.35
CA GLY A 26 -11.20 -3.48 15.69
C GLY A 26 -10.45 -2.17 15.45
N ILE A 27 -9.44 -2.18 14.57
CA ILE A 27 -8.66 -1.00 14.22
C ILE A 27 -9.03 -0.58 12.80
N ASP A 28 -9.27 0.71 12.60
CA ASP A 28 -9.50 1.27 11.26
C ASP A 28 -8.17 1.35 10.49
N LEU A 29 -8.04 0.54 9.45
CA LEU A 29 -6.94 0.64 8.48
C LEU A 29 -7.37 1.43 7.25
N GLY A 30 -6.58 2.45 6.91
CA GLY A 30 -6.68 3.18 5.65
C GLY A 30 -6.05 2.38 4.52
N LEU A 31 -6.87 1.73 3.69
CA LEU A 31 -6.43 1.01 2.50
C LEU A 31 -6.48 1.93 1.28
N ARG A 32 -5.33 2.14 0.64
CA ARG A 32 -5.26 2.91 -0.61
C ARG A 32 -5.54 2.00 -1.81
N VAL A 33 -6.79 1.95 -2.23
CA VAL A 33 -7.25 1.07 -3.29
C VAL A 33 -6.62 1.45 -4.64
N ALA A 34 -6.23 0.45 -5.43
CA ALA A 34 -5.62 0.65 -6.73
C ALA A 34 -6.69 0.81 -7.81
N GLY A 35 -6.66 1.95 -8.53
CA GLY A 35 -7.57 2.22 -9.64
C GLY A 35 -7.36 1.28 -10.84
N ALA A 36 -8.20 1.44 -11.87
CA ALA A 36 -8.16 0.60 -13.07
C ALA A 36 -6.83 0.70 -13.85
N VAL A 37 -6.21 1.88 -13.93
CA VAL A 37 -4.97 2.12 -14.69
C VAL A 37 -3.76 1.34 -14.16
N PRO A 38 -3.35 1.45 -12.87
CA PRO A 38 -2.22 0.67 -12.36
C PRO A 38 -2.48 -0.84 -12.44
N ARG A 39 -3.75 -1.28 -12.35
CA ARG A 39 -4.13 -2.68 -12.57
C ARG A 39 -3.94 -3.11 -14.03
N ALA A 40 -4.28 -2.26 -14.99
CA ALA A 40 -4.07 -2.53 -16.41
C ALA A 40 -2.57 -2.59 -16.77
N LEU A 41 -1.76 -1.69 -16.21
CA LEU A 41 -0.30 -1.73 -16.36
C LEU A 41 0.31 -2.99 -15.74
N ALA A 42 -0.18 -3.40 -14.56
CA ALA A 42 0.25 -4.65 -13.93
C ALA A 42 -0.06 -5.86 -14.81
N LEU A 43 -1.27 -5.89 -15.41
CA LEU A 43 -1.66 -6.92 -16.37
C LEU A 43 -0.74 -6.91 -17.60
N ALA A 44 -0.40 -5.75 -18.14
CA ALA A 44 0.52 -5.64 -19.28
C ALA A 44 1.92 -6.20 -18.95
N LEU A 45 2.45 -5.90 -17.77
CA LEU A 45 3.72 -6.48 -17.29
C LEU A 45 3.63 -8.00 -17.12
N ASP A 46 2.55 -8.49 -16.51
CA ASP A 46 2.32 -9.94 -16.37
C ASP A 46 2.19 -10.62 -17.74
N LEU A 47 1.57 -9.97 -18.74
CA LEU A 47 1.48 -10.47 -20.11
C LEU A 47 2.85 -10.56 -20.78
N LEU A 48 3.74 -9.56 -20.59
CA LEU A 48 5.11 -9.62 -21.10
C LEU A 48 5.91 -10.76 -20.47
N ILE A 49 5.75 -10.98 -19.16
CA ILE A 49 6.40 -12.10 -18.46
C ILE A 49 5.90 -13.43 -19.01
N ARG A 50 4.58 -13.60 -19.17
CA ARG A 50 3.99 -14.82 -19.74
C ARG A 50 4.42 -15.04 -21.19
N LEU A 51 4.49 -13.98 -22.00
CA LEU A 51 5.00 -14.07 -23.36
C LEU A 51 6.44 -14.60 -23.36
N GLY A 52 7.30 -14.07 -22.49
CA GLY A 52 8.66 -14.60 -22.29
C GLY A 52 8.65 -16.09 -21.94
N LEU A 53 7.79 -16.53 -21.00
CA LEU A 53 7.64 -17.94 -20.66
C LEU A 53 7.18 -18.79 -21.86
N TYR A 54 6.23 -18.30 -22.68
CA TYR A 54 5.78 -19.01 -23.88
C TYR A 54 6.86 -19.15 -24.93
N LEU A 55 7.70 -18.12 -25.11
CA LEU A 55 8.85 -18.19 -26.01
C LEU A 55 9.86 -19.25 -25.55
N LEU A 56 10.05 -19.42 -24.24
CA LEU A 56 10.90 -20.48 -23.69
C LEU A 56 10.35 -21.89 -23.94
N LEU A 57 9.06 -22.03 -24.26
CA LEU A 57 8.45 -23.31 -24.60
C LEU A 57 8.59 -23.69 -26.08
N LEU A 58 8.97 -22.75 -26.96
CA LEU A 58 9.10 -23.01 -28.40
C LEU A 58 10.03 -24.19 -28.75
N PRO A 59 11.17 -24.42 -28.06
CA PRO A 59 12.01 -25.57 -28.34
C PRO A 59 11.32 -26.93 -28.17
N LEU A 60 10.26 -27.02 -27.35
CA LEU A 60 9.52 -28.27 -27.18
C LEU A 60 8.86 -28.69 -28.50
N LEU A 61 8.49 -27.76 -29.38
CA LEU A 61 7.86 -28.08 -30.67
C LEU A 61 8.76 -28.94 -31.58
N ALA A 62 10.08 -28.94 -31.35
CA ALA A 62 11.01 -29.84 -32.05
C ALA A 62 10.79 -31.33 -31.72
N LEU A 63 10.05 -31.64 -30.64
CA LEU A 63 9.70 -33.00 -30.22
C LEU A 63 8.36 -33.49 -30.81
N ALA A 64 7.84 -32.81 -31.84
CA ALA A 64 6.57 -33.14 -32.51
C ALA A 64 5.39 -33.28 -31.51
N ASP A 65 4.57 -34.33 -31.62
CA ASP A 65 3.33 -34.50 -30.83
C ASP A 65 3.58 -34.48 -29.31
N LEU A 66 4.66 -35.11 -28.85
CA LEU A 66 5.05 -35.07 -27.43
C LEU A 66 5.35 -33.63 -26.99
N GLY A 67 6.07 -32.90 -27.83
CA GLY A 67 6.41 -31.50 -27.64
C GLY A 67 5.19 -30.60 -27.52
N VAL A 68 4.23 -30.76 -28.44
CA VAL A 68 2.95 -30.04 -28.43
C VAL A 68 2.17 -30.33 -27.15
N GLY A 69 2.06 -31.61 -26.76
CA GLY A 69 1.36 -32.00 -25.53
C GLY A 69 1.98 -31.36 -24.27
N LEU A 70 3.31 -31.40 -24.14
CA LEU A 70 4.02 -30.77 -23.04
C LEU A 70 3.88 -29.24 -23.04
N ALA A 71 3.94 -28.60 -24.22
CA ALA A 71 3.75 -27.16 -24.35
C ALA A 71 2.32 -26.75 -23.93
N LEU A 72 1.29 -27.50 -24.33
CA LEU A 72 -0.09 -27.24 -23.93
C LEU A 72 -0.29 -27.38 -22.41
N LEU A 73 0.29 -28.42 -21.79
CA LEU A 73 0.26 -28.58 -20.33
C LEU A 73 0.97 -27.43 -19.62
N ALA A 74 2.11 -26.97 -20.14
CA ALA A 74 2.84 -25.84 -19.58
C ALA A 74 2.06 -24.51 -19.73
N VAL A 75 1.45 -24.26 -20.90
CA VAL A 75 0.59 -23.08 -21.13
C VAL A 75 -0.61 -23.10 -20.19
N PHE A 76 -1.28 -24.25 -20.03
CA PHE A 76 -2.34 -24.41 -19.05
C PHE A 76 -1.83 -24.06 -17.65
N ALA A 77 -0.67 -24.60 -17.25
CA ALA A 77 -0.13 -24.33 -15.93
C ALA A 77 0.19 -22.84 -15.70
N ILE A 78 0.75 -22.17 -16.71
CA ILE A 78 1.05 -20.73 -16.67
C ILE A 78 -0.24 -19.91 -16.61
N GLU A 79 -1.29 -20.26 -17.35
CA GLU A 79 -2.54 -19.47 -17.32
C GLU A 79 -3.31 -19.58 -16.01
N TRP A 80 -3.32 -20.78 -15.41
CA TRP A 80 -4.15 -21.08 -14.25
C TRP A 80 -3.42 -20.96 -12.91
N PHE A 81 -2.19 -21.46 -12.81
CA PHE A 81 -1.48 -21.52 -11.53
C PHE A 81 -0.54 -20.35 -11.29
N TYR A 82 0.04 -19.73 -12.32
CA TYR A 82 0.93 -18.56 -12.15
C TYR A 82 0.32 -17.48 -11.24
N PRO A 83 -0.86 -16.91 -11.54
CA PRO A 83 -1.41 -15.85 -10.70
C PRO A 83 -1.75 -16.35 -9.30
N VAL A 84 -2.26 -17.58 -9.16
CA VAL A 84 -2.65 -18.15 -7.88
C VAL A 84 -1.45 -18.33 -6.96
N VAL A 85 -0.39 -18.97 -7.47
CA VAL A 85 0.84 -19.23 -6.71
C VAL A 85 1.49 -17.93 -6.25
N PHE A 86 1.61 -16.93 -7.13
CA PHE A 86 2.24 -15.66 -6.77
C PHE A 86 1.37 -14.83 -5.82
N GLU A 87 0.06 -14.82 -5.99
CA GLU A 87 -0.85 -14.12 -5.07
C GLU A 87 -0.83 -14.74 -3.67
N VAL A 88 -0.83 -16.07 -3.55
CA VAL A 88 -0.80 -16.76 -2.24
C VAL A 88 0.58 -16.64 -1.58
N TRP A 89 1.67 -16.78 -2.34
CA TRP A 89 3.01 -16.78 -1.74
C TRP A 89 3.54 -15.37 -1.47
N ARG A 90 3.23 -14.41 -2.34
CA ARG A 90 3.85 -13.07 -2.33
C ARG A 90 2.85 -11.93 -2.22
N GLY A 91 1.56 -12.25 -2.06
CA GLY A 91 0.46 -11.27 -2.00
C GLY A 91 0.17 -10.58 -3.34
N ALA A 92 0.91 -10.87 -4.41
CA ALA A 92 0.71 -10.25 -5.72
C ALA A 92 1.52 -10.95 -6.82
N THR A 93 1.01 -10.87 -8.04
CA THR A 93 1.75 -11.26 -9.25
C THR A 93 2.99 -10.39 -9.45
N PRO A 94 4.03 -10.88 -10.14
CA PRO A 94 5.24 -10.11 -10.42
C PRO A 94 4.98 -8.73 -11.03
N GLY A 95 4.06 -8.60 -12.00
CA GLY A 95 3.69 -7.32 -12.60
C GLY A 95 3.02 -6.36 -11.61
N LYS A 96 2.10 -6.87 -10.79
CA LYS A 96 1.49 -6.09 -9.69
C LYS A 96 2.54 -5.62 -8.68
N ARG A 97 3.45 -6.51 -8.28
CA ARG A 97 4.53 -6.19 -7.34
C ARG A 97 5.48 -5.13 -7.89
N ALA A 98 5.79 -5.16 -9.18
CA ALA A 98 6.64 -4.16 -9.82
C ALA A 98 6.03 -2.75 -9.76
N LEU A 99 4.70 -2.65 -9.72
CA LEU A 99 3.95 -1.40 -9.55
C LEU A 99 3.59 -1.09 -8.09
N GLY A 100 4.17 -1.82 -7.13
CA GLY A 100 3.88 -1.61 -5.71
C GLY A 100 2.44 -1.94 -5.34
N LEU A 101 1.83 -2.94 -5.97
CA LEU A 101 0.46 -3.39 -5.67
C LEU A 101 0.46 -4.70 -4.91
N ARG A 102 -0.56 -4.89 -4.07
CA ARG A 102 -0.85 -6.11 -3.33
C ARG A 102 -2.33 -6.46 -3.38
N VAL A 103 -2.63 -7.75 -3.35
CA VAL A 103 -3.98 -8.28 -3.17
C VAL A 103 -4.18 -8.66 -1.70
N VAL A 104 -5.25 -8.16 -1.11
CA VAL A 104 -5.67 -8.44 0.27
C VAL A 104 -7.16 -8.73 0.32
N HIS A 105 -7.64 -9.31 1.41
CA HIS A 105 -9.07 -9.34 1.71
C HIS A 105 -9.58 -7.94 2.08
N GLU A 106 -10.90 -7.77 2.12
CA GLU A 106 -11.53 -6.50 2.50
C GLU A 106 -11.17 -6.03 3.92
N ASP A 107 -10.84 -6.99 4.79
CA ASP A 107 -10.36 -6.81 6.17
C ASP A 107 -8.82 -6.63 6.25
N ALA A 108 -8.16 -6.38 5.11
CA ALA A 108 -6.72 -6.24 4.95
C ALA A 108 -5.88 -7.52 5.20
N THR A 109 -6.50 -8.67 5.42
CA THR A 109 -5.76 -9.92 5.65
C THR A 109 -5.15 -10.49 4.35
N PRO A 110 -4.09 -11.30 4.43
CA PRO A 110 -3.49 -11.94 3.26
C PRO A 110 -4.46 -12.91 2.57
N VAL A 111 -4.47 -12.91 1.23
CA VAL A 111 -5.35 -13.78 0.43
C VAL A 111 -4.88 -15.24 0.47
N GLY A 112 -5.80 -16.14 0.79
CA GLY A 112 -5.59 -17.59 0.75
C GLY A 112 -5.82 -18.24 -0.62
N LEU A 113 -5.50 -19.54 -0.71
CA LEU A 113 -5.67 -20.36 -1.92
C LEU A 113 -7.10 -20.34 -2.49
N PRO A 114 -8.18 -20.51 -1.69
CA PRO A 114 -9.54 -20.53 -2.21
C PRO A 114 -9.95 -19.20 -2.86
N ALA A 115 -9.68 -18.09 -2.16
CA ALA A 115 -10.02 -16.76 -2.65
C ALA A 115 -9.21 -16.39 -3.90
N SER A 116 -7.91 -16.70 -3.92
CA SER A 116 -7.03 -16.51 -5.09
C SER A 116 -7.46 -17.34 -6.30
N THR A 117 -7.89 -18.57 -6.08
CA THR A 117 -8.37 -19.45 -7.15
C THR A 117 -9.71 -18.96 -7.71
N LEU A 118 -10.67 -18.63 -6.85
CA LEU A 118 -12.00 -18.17 -7.24
C LEU A 118 -11.93 -16.90 -8.10
N ARG A 119 -11.21 -15.88 -7.62
CA ARG A 119 -11.05 -14.62 -8.36
C ARG A 119 -10.34 -14.80 -9.68
N ASN A 120 -9.42 -15.75 -9.79
CA ASN A 120 -8.67 -16.00 -11.01
C ASN A 120 -9.41 -16.91 -11.99
N LEU A 121 -10.32 -17.77 -11.51
CA LEU A 121 -11.24 -18.53 -12.35
C LEU A 121 -12.26 -17.61 -13.03
N LEU A 122 -12.79 -16.63 -12.29
CA LEU A 122 -13.72 -15.62 -12.83
C LEU A 122 -13.03 -14.60 -13.75
N ARG A 123 -11.70 -14.60 -13.83
CA ARG A 123 -10.94 -13.81 -14.81
C ARG A 123 -11.37 -14.10 -16.24
N THR A 124 -11.77 -15.34 -16.54
CA THR A 124 -12.26 -15.71 -17.88
C THR A 124 -13.56 -15.00 -18.23
N VAL A 125 -14.40 -14.71 -17.23
CA VAL A 125 -15.63 -13.93 -17.42
C VAL A 125 -15.27 -12.46 -17.68
N ASP A 126 -14.28 -11.92 -16.96
CA ASP A 126 -13.81 -10.55 -17.16
C ASP A 126 -13.36 -10.29 -18.60
N PHE A 127 -12.81 -11.30 -19.30
CA PHE A 127 -12.34 -11.22 -20.68
C PHE A 127 -13.44 -10.96 -21.73
N LEU A 128 -14.70 -11.25 -21.40
CA LEU A 128 -15.83 -11.11 -22.32
C LEU A 128 -16.23 -9.62 -22.50
N PRO A 129 -16.96 -9.28 -23.59
CA PRO A 129 -17.03 -10.00 -24.86
C PRO A 129 -15.74 -9.89 -25.69
N ALA A 130 -14.90 -8.89 -25.43
CA ALA A 130 -13.59 -8.72 -26.08
C ALA A 130 -12.58 -8.07 -25.11
N GLY A 131 -11.44 -8.72 -24.92
CA GLY A 131 -10.23 -8.10 -24.36
C GLY A 131 -10.37 -7.42 -22.99
N TYR A 132 -11.03 -8.07 -22.01
CA TYR A 132 -11.27 -7.54 -20.65
C TYR A 132 -12.33 -6.43 -20.52
N ALA A 133 -13.14 -6.19 -21.55
CA ALA A 133 -14.15 -5.12 -21.53
C ALA A 133 -15.11 -5.22 -20.34
N LEU A 134 -15.66 -6.40 -20.05
CA LEU A 134 -16.59 -6.59 -18.93
C LEU A 134 -15.90 -6.33 -17.59
N GLY A 135 -14.70 -6.88 -17.39
CA GLY A 135 -13.93 -6.63 -16.18
C GLY A 135 -13.63 -5.14 -15.97
N LEU A 136 -13.31 -4.42 -17.05
CA LEU A 136 -13.08 -2.98 -16.99
C LEU A 136 -14.35 -2.20 -16.63
N VAL A 137 -15.48 -2.50 -17.26
CA VAL A 137 -16.77 -1.85 -16.95
C VAL A 137 -17.15 -2.05 -15.49
N VAL A 138 -17.03 -3.29 -14.99
CA VAL A 138 -17.31 -3.61 -13.58
C VAL A 138 -16.35 -2.87 -12.66
N SER A 139 -15.05 -2.86 -12.97
CA SER A 139 -14.06 -2.09 -12.20
C SER A 139 -14.29 -0.59 -12.24
N LEU A 140 -14.84 -0.01 -13.30
CA LEU A 140 -15.13 1.43 -13.35
C LEU A 140 -16.46 1.79 -12.65
N ALA A 141 -17.38 0.84 -12.56
CA ALA A 141 -18.66 1.00 -11.87
C ALA A 141 -18.55 0.78 -10.35
N ASP A 142 -17.56 0.00 -9.89
CA ASP A 142 -17.31 -0.25 -8.48
C ASP A 142 -16.49 0.88 -7.82
N PRO A 143 -16.93 1.47 -6.69
CA PRO A 143 -16.21 2.54 -5.98
C PRO A 143 -14.81 2.17 -5.48
N ASP A 144 -14.52 0.86 -5.38
CA ASP A 144 -13.25 0.29 -4.95
C ASP A 144 -12.51 -0.41 -6.12
N PHE A 145 -12.90 -0.10 -7.35
CA PHE A 145 -12.26 -0.60 -8.58
C PHE A 145 -12.10 -2.13 -8.66
N ARG A 146 -13.00 -2.88 -8.02
CA ARG A 146 -13.01 -4.35 -8.02
C ARG A 146 -13.56 -4.89 -9.34
N ARG A 147 -12.93 -5.93 -9.88
CA ARG A 147 -13.49 -6.72 -11.01
C ARG A 147 -14.40 -7.83 -10.49
N ILE A 148 -15.05 -8.57 -11.38
CA ILE A 148 -16.02 -9.63 -11.01
C ILE A 148 -15.38 -10.65 -10.07
N GLY A 149 -14.17 -11.12 -10.40
CA GLY A 149 -13.47 -12.08 -9.55
C GLY A 149 -13.11 -11.52 -8.17
N ASP A 150 -12.84 -10.23 -8.05
CA ASP A 150 -12.49 -9.61 -6.78
C ASP A 150 -13.71 -9.50 -5.87
N LEU A 151 -14.87 -9.13 -6.45
CA LEU A 151 -16.17 -9.08 -5.77
C LEU A 151 -16.58 -10.45 -5.23
N ALA A 152 -16.47 -11.48 -6.06
CA ALA A 152 -16.84 -12.84 -5.67
C ALA A 152 -15.93 -13.44 -4.58
N ALA A 153 -14.67 -13.02 -4.53
CA ALA A 153 -13.70 -13.50 -3.54
C ALA A 153 -13.56 -12.59 -2.32
N ALA A 154 -14.33 -11.49 -2.23
CA ALA A 154 -14.18 -10.45 -1.20
C ALA A 154 -12.71 -10.00 -1.05
N THR A 155 -12.09 -9.61 -2.17
CA THR A 155 -10.71 -9.15 -2.23
C THR A 155 -10.59 -7.75 -2.80
N LEU A 156 -9.52 -7.06 -2.40
CA LEU A 156 -9.14 -5.74 -2.86
C LEU A 156 -7.71 -5.76 -3.41
N VAL A 157 -7.44 -4.89 -4.37
CA VAL A 157 -6.07 -4.58 -4.79
C VAL A 157 -5.72 -3.21 -4.24
N VAL A 158 -4.67 -3.15 -3.45
CA VAL A 158 -4.22 -1.95 -2.72
C VAL A 158 -2.78 -1.62 -3.11
N HIS A 159 -2.39 -0.36 -2.92
CA HIS A 159 -0.99 0.02 -2.96
C HIS A 159 -0.29 -0.55 -1.72
N ASP A 160 0.82 -1.24 -1.95
CA ASP A 160 1.73 -1.74 -0.93
C ASP A 160 2.60 -0.57 -0.46
N ASP A 161 1.95 0.37 0.26
CA ASP A 161 2.58 1.49 0.94
C ASP A 161 3.39 0.93 2.12
N ARG A 162 4.45 0.17 1.83
CA ARG A 162 5.46 -0.14 2.84
C ARG A 162 5.96 1.21 3.35
N PRO A 163 5.88 1.48 4.67
CA PRO A 163 6.54 2.64 5.23
C PRO A 163 7.98 2.61 4.71
N ALA A 164 8.40 3.68 4.02
CA ALA A 164 9.80 3.82 3.66
C ALA A 164 10.60 3.55 4.95
N PRO A 165 11.71 2.76 4.90
CA PRO A 165 12.50 2.49 6.09
C PRO A 165 12.70 3.82 6.78
N ARG A 166 12.17 3.96 8.01
CA ARG A 166 12.30 5.20 8.77
C ARG A 166 13.79 5.49 8.77
N ARG A 167 14.20 6.47 7.99
CA ARG A 167 15.55 7.00 8.07
C ARG A 167 15.53 7.74 9.38
N GLY A 168 15.80 6.99 10.44
CA GLY A 168 16.01 7.54 11.76
C GLY A 168 16.95 8.74 11.58
N PRO A 169 16.63 9.88 12.19
CA PRO A 169 17.41 11.08 11.97
C PRO A 169 18.88 10.79 12.19
N ALA A 170 19.71 11.24 11.25
CA ALA A 170 21.15 11.09 11.31
C ALA A 170 21.63 11.50 12.71
N SER A 171 22.03 10.51 13.50
CA SER A 171 22.83 10.59 14.73
C SER A 171 22.77 11.95 15.45
N THR A 172 21.57 12.40 15.79
CA THR A 172 21.38 13.53 16.70
C THR A 172 21.12 12.93 18.07
N THR A 173 21.96 13.24 19.05
CA THR A 173 21.75 12.83 20.44
C THR A 173 20.37 13.33 20.87
N GLY A 174 19.40 12.43 21.04
CA GLY A 174 18.02 12.81 21.30
C GLY A 174 17.92 13.72 22.52
N GLN A 175 17.28 14.87 22.37
CA GLN A 175 17.07 15.83 23.45
C GLN A 175 15.66 15.66 23.99
N ARG A 176 15.48 15.68 25.31
CA ARG A 176 14.15 15.60 25.91
C ARG A 176 13.30 16.80 25.45
N PRO A 177 12.10 16.59 24.89
CA PRO A 177 11.19 17.68 24.60
C PRO A 177 10.71 18.34 25.90
N PRO A 178 10.41 19.64 25.86
CA PRO A 178 9.81 20.36 26.97
C PRO A 178 8.56 19.64 27.54
N PRO A 179 8.42 19.55 28.87
CA PRO A 179 7.33 18.81 29.51
C PRO A 179 5.93 19.36 29.20
N GLU A 180 5.83 20.64 28.83
CA GLU A 180 4.59 21.33 28.47
C GLU A 180 4.00 20.92 27.11
N PHE A 181 4.71 20.13 26.30
CA PHE A 181 4.18 19.64 25.03
C PHE A 181 3.06 18.61 25.25
N ASP A 182 1.87 18.96 24.78
CA ASP A 182 0.71 18.07 24.70
C ASP A 182 0.90 16.95 23.66
N ALA A 183 -0.07 16.03 23.60
CA ALA A 183 -0.02 14.89 22.68
C ALA A 183 0.01 15.33 21.22
N ASP A 184 -0.75 16.38 20.87
CA ASP A 184 -0.85 16.90 19.51
C ASP A 184 0.47 17.53 19.05
N THR A 185 1.15 18.28 19.92
CA THR A 185 2.47 18.86 19.64
C THR A 185 3.52 17.76 19.45
N ARG A 186 3.48 16.71 20.29
CA ARG A 186 4.39 15.56 20.14
C ARG A 186 4.15 14.81 18.83
N ALA A 187 2.88 14.63 18.45
CA ALA A 187 2.51 14.04 17.16
C ALA A 187 2.99 14.91 15.98
N ALA A 188 2.86 16.24 16.08
CA ALA A 188 3.34 17.18 15.07
C ALA A 188 4.87 17.15 14.93
N ILE A 189 5.62 17.02 16.04
CA ILE A 189 7.08 16.87 16.04
C ILE A 189 7.49 15.59 15.29
N LEU A 190 6.83 14.46 15.59
CA LEU A 190 7.10 13.18 14.93
C LEU A 190 6.75 13.25 13.43
N ALA A 191 5.58 13.80 13.09
CA ALA A 191 5.14 13.95 11.70
C ALA A 191 6.07 14.89 10.90
N PHE A 192 6.57 15.96 11.52
CA PHE A 192 7.59 16.81 10.91
C PHE A 192 8.88 16.02 10.64
N ALA A 193 9.39 15.30 11.63
CA ALA A 193 10.64 14.55 11.51
C ALA A 193 10.55 13.45 10.42
N GLU A 194 9.40 12.78 10.30
CA GLU A 194 9.17 11.79 9.23
C GLU A 194 9.17 12.43 7.83
N ARG A 195 8.64 13.66 7.71
CA ARG A 195 8.52 14.37 6.42
C ARG A 195 9.73 15.22 6.05
N ALA A 196 10.54 15.63 7.03
CA ALA A 196 11.68 16.52 6.86
C ALA A 196 12.66 16.10 5.75
N PRO A 197 12.99 14.80 5.55
CA PRO A 197 13.89 14.38 4.46
C PRO A 197 13.36 14.69 3.05
N ALA A 198 12.04 14.78 2.88
CA ALA A 198 11.39 15.04 1.60
C ALA A 198 11.12 16.54 1.34
N LEU A 199 11.33 17.40 2.34
CA LEU A 199 11.08 18.84 2.24
C LEU A 199 12.33 19.59 1.77
N ALA A 200 12.11 20.64 0.95
CA ALA A 200 13.14 21.60 0.61
C ALA A 200 13.65 22.34 1.87
N GLU A 201 14.94 22.72 1.89
CA GLU A 201 15.60 23.28 3.08
C GLU A 201 14.87 24.52 3.63
N ALA A 202 14.49 25.45 2.76
CA ALA A 202 13.75 26.64 3.17
C ALA A 202 12.41 26.29 3.85
N ARG A 203 11.70 25.27 3.36
CA ARG A 203 10.41 24.83 3.93
C ARG A 203 10.59 24.09 5.25
N ARG A 204 11.69 23.33 5.39
CA ARG A 204 12.05 22.72 6.67
C ARG A 204 12.25 23.76 7.75
N ILE A 205 13.01 24.81 7.44
CA ILE A 205 13.29 25.91 8.36
C ILE A 205 12.00 26.63 8.74
N GLU A 206 11.18 27.02 7.75
CA GLU A 206 9.92 27.73 7.98
C GLU A 206 8.97 26.94 8.90
N LEU A 207 8.76 25.65 8.61
CA LEU A 207 7.88 24.80 9.41
C LEU A 207 8.45 24.51 10.80
N ALA A 208 9.77 24.35 10.91
CA ALA A 208 10.40 24.15 12.20
C ALA A 208 10.28 25.39 13.09
N GLU A 209 10.41 26.59 12.51
CA GLU A 209 10.26 27.85 13.22
C GLU A 209 8.88 28.05 13.82
N VAL A 210 7.81 27.49 13.24
CA VAL A 210 6.46 27.55 13.85
C VAL A 210 6.46 26.97 15.26
N LEU A 211 7.18 25.86 15.48
CA LEU A 211 7.27 25.18 16.79
C LEU A 211 8.38 25.74 17.69
N THR A 212 9.45 26.28 17.11
CA THR A 212 10.62 26.73 17.87
C THR A 212 10.68 28.25 18.11
N ALA A 213 9.88 29.05 17.41
CA ALA A 213 9.83 30.50 17.55
C ALA A 213 9.56 30.99 18.98
N PRO A 214 8.64 30.39 19.76
CA PRO A 214 8.43 30.77 21.16
C PRO A 214 9.68 30.57 22.06
N ARG A 215 10.64 29.76 21.59
CA ARG A 215 11.89 29.44 22.30
C ARG A 215 13.10 30.18 21.73
N GLY A 216 12.89 31.10 20.79
CA GLY A 216 13.95 31.92 20.21
C GLY A 216 14.88 31.18 19.23
N VAL A 217 14.60 29.91 18.89
CA VAL A 217 15.43 29.14 17.95
C VAL A 217 14.90 29.35 16.53
N ARG A 218 15.78 29.81 15.63
CA ARG A 218 15.48 30.17 14.23
C ARG A 218 16.55 29.67 13.27
N GLY A 219 16.25 29.71 11.97
CA GLY A 219 17.14 29.32 10.89
C GLY A 219 17.44 27.81 10.88
N GLY A 220 18.61 27.44 10.37
CA GLY A 220 19.05 26.04 10.24
C GLY A 220 19.15 25.27 11.57
N ALA A 221 19.12 25.94 12.72
CA ALA A 221 19.11 25.30 14.04
C ALA A 221 17.71 24.75 14.44
N ALA A 222 16.62 25.31 13.89
CA ALA A 222 15.26 24.91 14.24
C ALA A 222 14.93 23.47 13.80
N PRO A 223 15.21 23.03 12.55
CA PRO A 223 14.97 21.65 12.12
C PRO A 223 15.77 20.62 12.93
N ALA A 224 17.01 20.94 13.29
CA ALA A 224 17.87 20.06 14.07
C ALA A 224 17.31 19.82 15.49
N LEU A 225 16.77 20.86 16.13
CA LEU A 225 16.17 20.76 17.46
C LEU A 225 14.92 19.89 17.48
N ILE A 226 14.00 20.08 16.53
CA ILE A 226 12.80 19.25 16.41
C ILE A 226 13.16 17.80 16.14
N THR A 227 14.19 17.59 15.32
CA THR A 227 14.72 16.26 15.02
C THR A 227 15.31 15.59 16.26
N ALA A 228 16.00 16.33 17.12
CA ALA A 228 16.50 15.83 18.41
C ALA A 228 15.34 15.43 19.34
N TRP A 229 14.26 16.22 19.39
CA TRP A 229 13.05 15.89 20.16
C TRP A 229 12.34 14.65 19.62
N ALA A 230 12.16 14.55 18.31
CA ALA A 230 11.58 13.37 17.66
C ALA A 230 12.40 12.11 17.97
N THR A 231 13.74 12.20 17.94
CA THR A 231 14.64 11.10 18.30
C THR A 231 14.45 10.64 19.75
N TRP A 232 14.22 11.56 20.68
CA TRP A 232 13.96 11.21 22.08
C TRP A 232 12.58 10.56 22.27
N LEU A 233 11.56 11.08 21.57
CA LEU A 233 10.20 10.53 21.59
C LEU A 233 10.13 9.11 21.01
N ASP A 234 10.84 8.87 19.91
CA ASP A 234 10.84 7.58 19.19
C ASP A 234 11.57 6.46 19.99
N ARG A 235 12.53 6.82 20.85
CA ARG A 235 13.22 5.86 21.72
C ARG A 235 12.40 5.43 22.95
N GLY A 236 11.28 6.09 23.22
CA GLY A 236 10.58 5.99 24.50
C GLY A 236 11.38 6.64 25.63
N ALA A 237 10.68 7.19 26.62
CA ALA A 237 11.34 7.64 27.84
C ALA A 237 12.07 6.44 28.47
N PRO A 238 13.36 6.52 28.84
CA PRO A 238 13.93 5.52 29.75
C PRO A 238 13.06 5.54 30.99
N ASP A 239 12.46 4.39 31.30
CA ASP A 239 11.51 4.22 32.39
C ASP A 239 11.98 4.92 33.67
N GLY A 240 11.28 6.00 34.03
CA GLY A 240 11.40 6.67 35.32
C GLY A 240 10.75 5.84 36.44
N ARG A 241 11.09 4.56 36.53
CA ARG A 241 10.85 3.69 37.69
C ARG A 241 12.20 3.28 38.28
N ALA A 242 12.89 4.24 38.89
CA ALA A 242 13.79 3.97 40.00
C ALA A 242 13.80 5.23 40.89
N ALA A 243 13.72 4.97 42.19
CA ALA A 243 13.63 5.92 43.30
C ALA A 243 14.72 7.00 43.33
#